data_AF-A0A2S7A847-F1
#
_entry.id   AF-A0A2S7A847-F1
#
_cell.length_a   1.000
_cell.length_b   1.000
_cell.length_c   1.000
_cell.angle_alpha   90.00
_cell.angle_beta   90.00
_cell.angle_gamma   90.00
#
_symmetry.space_group_name_H-M   'P 1'
#
loop_
_entity.id
_entity.type
_entity.pdbx_description
1 polymer ?
#
loop_
_entity_poly.entity_id
_entity_poly.type
_entity_poly.pdbx_seq_one_letter_code
_entity_poly.pdbx_strand_id
1 'polypeptide(L)'
;MSLRATHWLLTATLIALTVLFVSWFHDDRHRVAALLVFAVPPALMAVLALRSARARFWAGVFALGWFSHGVMAAWSQPQARGLAWLEVLLALLVVALVGGPGMAARFGRKRPPR
;
A
#
# COMPACT_ATOMS: atom_id res chain seq x y z
N MET A 1 -10.86 16.14 1.19
CA MET A 1 -10.49 15.64 -0.16
C MET A 1 -11.73 15.06 -0.83
N SER A 2 -11.90 15.24 -2.14
CA SER A 2 -12.99 14.57 -2.86
C SER A 2 -12.74 13.06 -2.87
N LEU A 3 -13.81 12.25 -2.79
CA LEU A 3 -13.71 10.78 -2.82
C LEU A 3 -12.96 10.29 -4.07
N ARG A 4 -13.11 10.99 -5.20
CA ARG A 4 -12.37 10.69 -6.44
C ARG A 4 -10.87 10.92 -6.29
N ALA A 5 -10.45 12.04 -5.68
CA ALA A 5 -9.03 12.31 -5.46
C ALA A 5 -8.38 11.25 -4.57
N THR A 6 -9.07 10.79 -3.52
CA THR A 6 -8.59 9.70 -2.66
C THR A 6 -8.43 8.39 -3.44
N HIS A 7 -9.38 8.04 -4.32
CA HIS A 7 -9.26 6.83 -5.15
C HIS A 7 -8.09 6.93 -6.13
N TRP A 8 -7.90 8.08 -6.79
CA TRP A 8 -6.78 8.29 -7.70
C TRP A 8 -5.43 8.22 -6.98
N LEU A 9 -5.32 8.82 -5.80
CA LEU A 9 -4.11 8.71 -4.97
C LEU A 9 -3.85 7.27 -4.53
N LEU A 10 -4.87 6.54 -4.11
CA LEU A 10 -4.72 5.13 -3.74
C LEU A 10 -4.18 4.30 -4.92
N THR A 11 -4.75 4.48 -6.10
CA THR A 11 -4.29 3.79 -7.32
C THR A 11 -2.86 4.21 -7.66
N ALA A 12 -2.52 5.50 -7.58
CA ALA A 12 -1.16 5.98 -7.83
C ALA A 12 -0.14 5.38 -6.85
N THR A 13 -0.48 5.32 -5.55
CA THR A 13 0.38 4.71 -4.52
C THR A 13 0.57 3.21 -4.75
N LEU A 14 -0.48 2.47 -5.16
CA LEU A 14 -0.38 1.05 -5.48
C LEU A 14 0.47 0.79 -6.73
N ILE A 15 0.39 1.67 -7.73
CA ILE A 15 1.26 1.62 -8.92
C ILE A 15 2.71 1.91 -8.51
N ALA A 16 2.95 2.92 -7.67
CA ALA A 16 4.29 3.23 -7.16
C ALA A 16 4.90 2.04 -6.39
N LEU A 17 4.11 1.36 -5.55
CA LEU A 17 4.52 0.11 -4.88
C LEU A 17 4.89 -0.99 -5.89
N THR A 18 4.09 -1.15 -6.94
CA THR A 18 4.37 -2.12 -8.01
C THR A 18 5.70 -1.83 -8.70
N VAL A 19 5.95 -0.57 -9.07
CA VAL A 19 7.20 -0.15 -9.72
C VAL A 19 8.40 -0.33 -8.78
N LEU A 20 8.22 -0.03 -7.50
CA LEU A 20 9.25 -0.22 -6.47
C LEU A 20 9.64 -1.71 -6.38
N PHE A 21 8.66 -2.61 -6.30
CA PHE A 21 8.92 -4.05 -6.27
C PHE A 21 9.57 -4.56 -7.56
N VAL A 22 9.12 -4.10 -8.72
CA VAL A 22 9.72 -4.50 -10.01
C VAL A 22 11.17 -4.06 -10.11
N SER A 23 11.48 -2.85 -9.64
CA SER A 23 12.83 -2.28 -9.67
C SER A 23 13.74 -2.98 -8.67
N TRP A 24 13.24 -3.26 -7.47
CA TRP A 24 14.01 -3.92 -6.41
C TRP A 24 14.31 -5.38 -6.75
N PHE A 25 13.29 -6.16 -7.14
CA PHE A 25 13.47 -7.57 -7.47
C PHE A 25 14.01 -7.81 -8.89
N HIS A 26 14.54 -6.77 -9.56
CA HIS A 26 15.09 -6.89 -10.91
C HIS A 26 16.27 -7.87 -10.99
N ASP A 27 17.11 -7.93 -9.96
CA ASP A 27 18.38 -8.67 -10.01
C ASP A 27 18.36 -9.98 -9.20
N ASP A 28 17.18 -10.42 -8.78
CA ASP A 28 17.05 -11.52 -7.82
C ASP A 28 17.02 -12.90 -8.48
N ARG A 29 17.65 -13.91 -7.87
CA ARG A 29 17.73 -15.28 -8.42
C ARG A 29 16.36 -15.96 -8.54
N HIS A 30 15.41 -15.54 -7.71
CA HIS A 30 14.02 -15.98 -7.69
C HIS A 30 13.04 -14.90 -8.14
N ARG A 31 13.49 -14.02 -9.06
CA ARG A 31 12.75 -12.88 -9.60
C ARG A 31 11.28 -13.15 -9.93
N VAL A 32 10.97 -14.26 -10.60
CA VAL A 32 9.58 -14.56 -11.00
C VAL A 32 8.68 -14.79 -9.79
N ALA A 33 9.15 -15.55 -8.79
CA ALA A 33 8.38 -15.82 -7.58
C ALA A 33 8.21 -14.54 -6.73
N ALA A 34 9.26 -13.75 -6.59
CA ALA A 34 9.20 -12.48 -5.87
C ALA A 34 8.23 -11.49 -6.54
N LEU A 35 8.27 -11.35 -7.87
CA LEU A 35 7.36 -10.48 -8.60
C LEU A 35 5.91 -10.97 -8.52
N LEU A 36 5.67 -12.28 -8.57
CA LEU A 36 4.32 -12.85 -8.40
C LEU A 36 3.76 -12.60 -7.01
N VAL A 37 4.58 -12.66 -5.96
CA VAL A 37 4.12 -12.48 -4.57
C VAL A 37 4.02 -11.01 -4.17
N PHE A 38 4.94 -10.17 -4.65
CA PHE A 38 5.03 -8.78 -4.20
C PHE A 38 4.49 -7.76 -5.20
N ALA A 39 4.68 -7.94 -6.52
CA ALA A 39 4.27 -6.96 -7.53
C ALA A 39 2.87 -7.21 -8.12
N VAL A 40 2.45 -8.47 -8.25
CA VAL A 40 1.11 -8.80 -8.79
C VAL A 40 -0.03 -8.36 -7.87
N PRO A 41 0.00 -8.60 -6.55
CA PRO A 41 -1.10 -8.19 -5.70
C PRO A 41 -1.34 -6.67 -5.67
N PRO A 42 -0.34 -5.76 -5.56
CA PRO A 42 -0.59 -4.32 -5.63
C PRO A 42 -1.09 -3.88 -7.01
N ALA A 43 -0.61 -4.47 -8.10
CA ALA A 43 -1.11 -4.19 -9.45
C ALA A 43 -2.59 -4.57 -9.62
N LEU A 44 -2.96 -5.78 -9.17
CA LEU A 44 -4.36 -6.23 -9.17
C LEU A 44 -5.24 -5.32 -8.31
N MET A 45 -4.75 -4.97 -7.11
CA MET A 45 -5.47 -4.07 -6.22
C MET A 45 -5.62 -2.67 -6.81
N ALA A 46 -4.64 -2.15 -7.58
CA ALA A 46 -4.74 -0.85 -8.23
C ALA A 46 -5.92 -0.78 -9.21
N VAL A 47 -6.13 -1.84 -9.98
CA VAL A 47 -7.25 -1.96 -10.94
C VAL A 47 -8.57 -2.21 -10.21
N LEU A 48 -8.59 -3.13 -9.25
CA LEU A 48 -9.80 -3.54 -8.53
C LEU A 48 -10.30 -2.46 -7.55
N ALA A 49 -9.40 -1.63 -6.99
CA ALA A 49 -9.74 -0.54 -6.09
C ALA A 49 -10.62 0.53 -6.75
N LEU A 50 -10.60 0.68 -8.08
CA LEU A 50 -11.51 1.60 -8.77
C LEU A 50 -12.95 1.05 -8.80
N ARG A 51 -13.11 -0.28 -8.81
CA ARG A 51 -14.40 -0.96 -9.04
C ARG A 51 -15.10 -1.43 -7.77
N SER A 52 -14.37 -1.68 -6.68
CA SER A 52 -14.94 -2.31 -5.48
C SER A 52 -14.40 -1.74 -4.17
N ALA A 53 -15.30 -1.44 -3.23
CA ALA A 53 -14.93 -1.08 -1.87
C ALA A 53 -14.26 -2.24 -1.12
N ARG A 54 -14.64 -3.49 -1.42
CA ARG A 54 -14.00 -4.69 -0.86
C ARG A 54 -12.54 -4.80 -1.28
N ALA A 55 -12.23 -4.47 -2.53
CA ALA A 55 -10.85 -4.48 -3.03
C ALA A 55 -9.99 -3.44 -2.31
N ARG A 56 -10.53 -2.25 -2.01
CA ARG A 56 -9.82 -1.24 -1.20
C ARG A 56 -9.52 -1.73 0.20
N PHE A 57 -10.47 -2.40 0.85
CA PHE A 57 -10.25 -3.02 2.16
C PHE A 57 -9.11 -4.04 2.11
N TRP A 58 -9.14 -4.98 1.16
CA TRP A 58 -8.08 -5.96 0.99
C TRP A 58 -6.73 -5.34 0.63
N ALA A 59 -6.70 -4.25 -0.16
CA ALA A 59 -5.48 -3.49 -0.41
C ALA A 59 -4.84 -2.96 0.89
N GLY A 60 -5.67 -2.52 1.85
CA GLY A 60 -5.20 -2.15 3.19
C GLY A 60 -4.65 -3.34 3.99
N VAL A 61 -5.26 -4.52 3.89
CA VAL A 61 -4.78 -5.75 4.54
C VAL A 61 -3.43 -6.18 3.95
N PHE A 62 -3.28 -6.18 2.62
CA PHE A 62 -2.00 -6.48 1.98
C PHE A 62 -0.93 -5.44 2.30
N ALA A 63 -1.29 -4.16 2.44
CA ALA A 63 -0.37 -3.11 2.84
C ALA A 63 0.25 -3.33 4.22
N LEU A 64 -0.45 -3.98 5.17
CA LEU A 64 0.18 -4.40 6.42
C LEU A 64 1.32 -5.41 6.19
N GLY A 65 1.12 -6.35 5.27
CA GLY A 65 2.15 -7.31 4.88
C GLY A 65 3.38 -6.63 4.27
N TRP A 66 3.17 -5.70 3.32
CA TRP A 66 4.27 -4.91 2.74
C TRP A 66 4.95 -4.01 3.77
N PHE A 67 4.21 -3.42 4.71
CA PHE A 67 4.82 -2.66 5.80
C PHE A 67 5.77 -3.52 6.62
N SER A 68 5.33 -4.72 7.05
CA SER A 68 6.19 -5.65 7.80
C SER A 68 7.41 -6.09 6.98
N HIS A 69 7.23 -6.34 5.68
CA HIS A 69 8.32 -6.66 4.77
C HIS A 69 9.33 -5.52 4.65
N GLY A 70 8.87 -4.29 4.41
CA GLY A 70 9.73 -3.11 4.32
C GLY A 70 10.51 -2.85 5.61
N VAL A 71 9.90 -3.01 6.78
CA VAL A 71 10.62 -2.89 8.08
C VAL A 71 11.68 -3.97 8.23
N MET A 72 11.34 -5.22 7.91
CA MET A 72 12.30 -6.33 7.90
C MET A 72 13.47 -6.03 6.95
N ALA A 73 13.18 -5.63 5.70
CA ALA A 73 14.18 -5.35 4.69
C ALA A 73 15.08 -4.15 5.06
N ALA A 74 14.52 -3.11 5.68
CA ALA A 74 15.29 -1.96 6.14
C ALA A 74 16.37 -2.39 7.13
N TRP A 75 16.02 -3.26 8.08
CA TRP A 75 16.95 -3.71 9.12
C TRP A 75 17.87 -4.84 8.67
N SER A 76 17.41 -5.76 7.83
CA SER A 76 18.19 -6.92 7.39
C SER A 76 19.09 -6.64 6.18
N GLN A 77 18.78 -5.67 5.33
CA GLN A 77 19.53 -5.41 4.09
C GLN A 77 20.03 -3.96 4.01
N PRO A 78 21.24 -3.67 4.53
CA PRO A 78 21.80 -2.32 4.55
C PRO A 78 21.85 -1.65 3.17
N GLN A 79 22.11 -2.43 2.13
CA GLN A 79 22.23 -1.98 0.74
C GLN A 79 20.89 -1.55 0.14
N ALA A 80 19.78 -2.13 0.61
CA ALA A 80 18.43 -1.87 0.11
C ALA A 80 17.59 -0.97 1.04
N ARG A 81 18.20 -0.45 2.12
CA ARG A 81 17.53 0.41 3.13
C ARG A 81 16.73 1.56 2.56
N GLY A 82 17.25 2.24 1.53
CA GLY A 82 16.56 3.37 0.92
C GLY A 82 15.22 2.96 0.30
N LEU A 83 15.23 1.88 -0.48
CA LEU A 83 14.01 1.32 -1.07
C LEU A 83 13.07 0.75 -0.01
N ALA A 84 13.62 0.13 1.04
CA ALA A 84 12.86 -0.42 2.16
C ALA A 84 12.05 0.65 2.91
N TRP A 85 12.68 1.79 3.22
CA TRP A 85 11.97 2.91 3.84
C TRP A 85 10.90 3.51 2.92
N LEU A 86 11.15 3.55 1.61
CA LEU A 86 10.16 4.00 0.63
C LEU A 86 8.95 3.04 0.56
N GLU A 87 9.19 1.72 0.60
CA GLU A 87 8.12 0.71 0.70
C GLU A 87 7.26 0.93 1.95
N VAL A 88 7.91 1.12 3.11
CA VAL A 88 7.23 1.40 4.38
C VAL A 88 6.35 2.66 4.27
N LEU A 89 6.88 3.74 3.70
CA LEU A 89 6.15 5.00 3.55
C LEU A 89 4.92 4.83 2.64
N LEU A 90 5.08 4.11 1.52
CA LEU A 90 3.99 3.82 0.58
C LEU A 90 2.93 2.92 1.20
N ALA A 91 3.32 1.89 1.95
CA ALA A 91 2.41 1.00 2.65
C ALA A 91 1.56 1.75 3.68
N LEU A 92 2.18 2.63 4.49
CA LEU A 92 1.47 3.49 5.43
C LEU A 92 0.49 4.43 4.71
N LEU A 93 0.89 4.97 3.56
CA LEU A 93 0.03 5.83 2.75
C LEU A 93 -1.19 5.05 2.22
N VAL A 94 -1.04 3.79 1.78
CA VAL A 94 -2.17 2.93 1.39
C VAL A 94 -3.12 2.73 2.56
N VAL A 95 -2.61 2.37 3.74
CA VAL A 95 -3.43 2.18 4.95
C VAL A 95 -4.18 3.46 5.32
N ALA A 96 -3.52 4.61 5.27
CA ALA A 96 -4.13 5.90 5.54
C ALA A 96 -5.23 6.26 4.53
N LEU A 97 -5.01 6.00 3.24
CA LEU A 97 -5.99 6.30 2.18
C LEU A 97 -7.21 5.37 2.22
N VAL A 98 -7.03 4.11 2.61
CA VAL A 98 -8.12 3.14 2.79
C VAL A 98 -8.88 3.39 4.08
N GLY A 99 -8.17 3.64 5.18
CA GLY A 99 -8.75 3.82 6.53
C GLY A 99 -9.30 5.22 6.78
N GLY A 100 -8.77 6.26 6.13
CA GLY A 100 -9.11 7.67 6.35
C GLY A 100 -10.61 7.99 6.30
N PRO A 101 -11.36 7.59 5.25
CA PRO A 101 -12.79 7.85 5.16
C PRO A 101 -13.60 7.15 6.26
N GLY A 102 -13.24 5.90 6.59
CA GLY A 102 -13.92 5.10 7.62
C GLY A 102 -13.61 5.56 9.05
N MET A 103 -12.38 6.00 9.29
CA MET A 103 -11.96 6.60 10.56
C MET A 103 -12.56 8.00 10.73
N ALA A 104 -12.54 8.85 9.71
CA ALA A 104 -13.17 10.18 9.79
C ALA A 104 -14.67 10.10 10.09
N ALA A 105 -15.38 9.12 9.52
CA ALA A 105 -16.80 8.87 9.81
C ALA A 105 -17.06 8.37 11.24
N ARG A 106 -16.13 7.58 11.81
CA ARG A 106 -16.22 7.06 13.19
C ARG A 106 -15.79 8.08 14.25
N PHE A 107 -14.70 8.80 14.02
CA PHE A 107 -14.14 9.77 14.95
C PHE A 107 -14.80 11.16 14.87
N GLY A 108 -15.45 11.50 13.75
CA GLY A 108 -16.24 12.74 13.60
C GLY A 108 -17.59 12.72 14.34
N ARG A 109 -18.02 11.59 14.91
CA ARG A 109 -19.29 11.45 15.65
C ARG A 109 -19.24 11.88 17.12
N LYS A 110 -18.21 12.63 17.53
CA LYS A 110 -18.20 13.31 18.82
C LYS A 110 -18.76 14.73 18.69
N ARG A 111 -20.08 14.84 18.51
CA ARG A 111 -20.80 16.01 19.05
C ARG A 111 -21.26 15.62 20.45
N PRO A 112 -20.76 16.26 21.52
CA PRO A 112 -21.39 16.13 22.82
C PRO A 112 -22.84 16.62 22.69
N PRO A 113 -23.83 15.94 23.30
CA PRO A 113 -25.14 16.54 23.50
C PRO A 113 -24.98 17.82 24.33
N ARG A 114 -25.81 18.80 24.00
CA ARG A 114 -25.87 20.15 24.61
C ARG A 114 -25.97 20.11 26.13
#